data_AF-A0A170ZVU9-F1
#
_entry.id   AF-A0A170ZVU9-F1
#
_cell.length_a   1.000
_cell.length_b   1.000
_cell.length_c   1.000
_cell.angle_alpha   90.00
_cell.angle_beta   90.00
_cell.angle_gamma   90.00
#
_symmetry.space_group_name_H-M   'P 1'
#
loop_
_entity.id
_entity.type
_entity.pdbx_description
1 polymer ?
#
loop_
_entity_poly.entity_id
_entity_poly.type
_entity_poly.pdbx_seq_one_letter_code
_entity_poly.pdbx_strand_id
1 'polypeptide(L)'
;IKPILLTITSKTVGQFVEEIFFEIKESKKKIKCIMKGKVVSPILTFSEDRIDFGEVPLGFPITHYISVHNESPVTVPFVFKVLKDGIEPAMTCWEAAKSDRKVTLPKEFTVSPLEGEIEPNKSIDLSVCLIASYRRYHATFLKIISLEF
;
A
#
# COMPACT_ATOMS: atom_id res chain seq x y z
N ILE A 1 32.66 -15.28 -24.85
CA ILE A 1 31.70 -14.17 -25.08
C ILE A 1 31.44 -13.54 -23.71
N LYS A 2 31.61 -12.22 -23.54
CA LYS A 2 31.26 -11.53 -22.29
C LYS A 2 29.84 -10.96 -22.41
N PRO A 3 28.93 -11.24 -21.47
CA PRO A 3 27.61 -10.62 -21.49
C PRO A 3 27.70 -9.13 -21.15
N ILE A 4 26.81 -8.34 -21.75
CA ILE A 4 26.60 -6.93 -21.40
C ILE A 4 25.29 -6.87 -20.63
N LEU A 5 25.35 -6.45 -19.37
CA LEU A 5 24.16 -6.21 -18.56
C LEU A 5 23.66 -4.78 -18.82
N LEU A 6 22.39 -4.65 -19.17
CA LEU A 6 21.72 -3.37 -19.38
C LEU A 6 20.60 -3.24 -18.35
N THR A 7 20.65 -2.18 -17.54
CA THR A 7 19.63 -1.86 -16.54
C THR A 7 18.89 -0.61 -16.96
N ILE A 8 17.57 -0.65 -16.91
CA ILE A 8 16.69 0.47 -17.25
C ILE A 8 15.96 0.89 -15.98
N THR A 9 16.03 2.18 -15.65
CA THR A 9 15.26 2.81 -14.58
C THR A 9 14.41 3.88 -15.21
N SER A 10 13.10 3.79 -15.06
CA SER A 10 12.15 4.78 -15.60
C SER A 10 11.32 5.36 -14.47
N LYS A 11 11.09 6.69 -14.53
CA LYS A 11 10.18 7.41 -13.64
C LYS A 11 8.76 7.55 -14.23
N THR A 12 8.52 6.95 -15.40
CA THR A 12 7.26 7.06 -16.11
C THR A 12 6.75 5.68 -16.51
N VAL A 13 5.45 5.49 -16.34
CA VAL A 13 4.71 4.30 -16.78
C VAL A 13 4.45 4.43 -18.28
N GLY A 14 4.62 3.34 -19.02
CA GLY A 14 4.35 3.34 -20.47
C GLY A 14 5.30 2.48 -21.28
N GLN A 15 5.07 2.46 -22.58
CA GLN A 15 5.96 1.82 -23.53
C GLN A 15 7.18 2.70 -23.78
N PHE A 16 8.34 2.09 -23.91
CA PHE A 16 9.56 2.77 -24.34
C PHE A 16 10.19 2.03 -25.52
N VAL A 17 10.85 2.81 -26.39
CA VAL A 17 11.70 2.31 -27.47
C VAL A 17 12.96 3.15 -27.44
N GLU A 18 14.07 2.55 -27.05
CA GLU A 18 15.36 3.23 -26.91
C GLU A 18 16.38 2.66 -27.89
N GLU A 19 17.17 3.55 -28.49
CA GLU A 19 18.21 3.19 -29.44
C GLU A 19 19.59 3.38 -28.82
N ILE A 20 20.31 2.28 -28.61
CA ILE A 20 21.70 2.32 -28.15
C ILE A 20 22.62 2.08 -29.34
N PHE A 21 23.70 2.86 -29.42
CA PHE A 21 24.75 2.66 -30.40
C PHE A 21 26.03 2.18 -29.74
N PHE A 22 26.55 1.05 -30.21
CA PHE A 22 27.85 0.52 -29.83
C PHE A 22 28.88 0.93 -30.89
N GLU A 23 29.87 1.74 -30.52
CA GLU A 23 30.99 2.08 -31.41
C GLU A 23 32.14 1.10 -31.23
N ILE A 24 32.53 0.43 -32.32
CA ILE A 24 33.73 -0.41 -32.35
C ILE A 24 34.94 0.50 -32.53
N LYS A 25 35.80 0.56 -31.52
CA LYS A 25 36.93 1.51 -31.45
C LYS A 25 37.86 1.42 -32.66
N GLU A 26 38.17 0.20 -33.11
CA GLU A 26 39.13 -0.10 -34.16
C GLU A 26 38.57 0.24 -35.56
N SER A 27 37.29 -0.03 -35.79
CA SER A 27 36.66 0.15 -37.11
C SER A 27 35.85 1.44 -37.23
N LYS A 28 35.64 2.17 -36.12
CA LYS A 28 34.73 3.32 -36.02
C LYS A 28 33.28 3.02 -36.45
N LYS A 29 32.93 1.74 -36.58
CA LYS A 29 31.59 1.31 -36.95
C LYS A 29 30.65 1.42 -35.75
N LYS A 30 29.49 2.04 -35.97
CA LYS A 30 28.38 2.06 -34.99
C LYS A 30 27.41 0.93 -35.27
N ILE A 31 27.13 0.11 -34.25
CA ILE A 31 26.10 -0.94 -34.27
C ILE A 31 24.90 -0.42 -33.49
N LYS A 32 23.74 -0.40 -34.14
CA LYS A 32 22.47 -0.01 -33.51
C LYS A 32 21.83 -1.21 -32.82
N CYS A 33 21.40 -1.02 -31.57
CA CYS A 33 20.58 -1.95 -30.82
C CYS A 33 19.29 -1.22 -30.41
N ILE A 34 18.14 -1.83 -30.66
CA ILE A 34 16.84 -1.28 -30.28
C ILE A 34 16.35 -2.05 -29.07
N MET A 35 16.11 -1.34 -27.97
CA MET A 35 15.46 -1.88 -26.78
C MET A 35 13.99 -1.46 -26.78
N LYS A 36 13.11 -2.40 -26.48
CA LYS A 36 11.68 -2.14 -26.32
C LYS A 36 11.20 -2.75 -25.02
N GLY A 37 10.29 -2.06 -24.35
CA GLY A 37 9.67 -2.59 -23.14
C GLY A 37 8.45 -1.77 -22.73
N LYS A 38 7.81 -2.21 -21.64
CA LYS A 38 6.70 -1.52 -21.00
C LYS A 38 6.99 -1.44 -19.51
N VAL A 39 7.05 -0.23 -19.00
CA VAL A 39 7.09 0.04 -17.56
C VAL A 39 5.65 0.00 -17.06
N VAL A 40 5.38 -0.84 -16.05
CA VAL A 40 4.07 -0.97 -15.41
C VAL A 40 4.19 -0.47 -13.97
N SER A 41 3.16 0.26 -13.50
CA SER A 41 3.03 0.61 -12.08
C SER A 41 2.49 -0.60 -11.32
N PRO A 42 2.83 -0.75 -10.03
CA PRO A 42 2.12 -1.65 -9.14
C PRO A 42 0.60 -1.45 -9.20
N ILE A 43 -0.15 -2.54 -9.38
CA ILE A 43 -1.60 -2.60 -9.36
C ILE A 43 -2.00 -3.49 -8.18
N LEU A 44 -2.58 -2.87 -7.15
CA LEU A 44 -3.20 -3.54 -6.02
C LEU A 44 -4.71 -3.31 -6.07
N THR A 45 -5.49 -4.37 -5.90
CA THR A 45 -6.96 -4.31 -5.84
C THR A 45 -7.45 -4.81 -4.48
N PHE A 46 -8.44 -4.11 -3.92
CA PHE A 46 -9.08 -4.53 -2.68
C PHE A 46 -10.30 -5.39 -2.98
N SER A 47 -10.60 -6.34 -2.08
CA SER A 47 -11.86 -7.09 -2.13
C SER A 47 -13.09 -6.18 -1.98
N GLU A 48 -12.93 -5.05 -1.27
CA GLU A 48 -13.99 -4.09 -0.98
C GLU A 48 -13.44 -2.67 -1.07
N ASP A 49 -14.19 -1.77 -1.71
CA ASP A 49 -13.83 -0.35 -1.83
C ASP A 49 -14.29 0.47 -0.61
N ARG A 50 -15.20 -0.07 0.20
CA ARG A 50 -15.79 0.58 1.39
C ARG A 50 -16.04 -0.47 2.47
N ILE A 51 -15.56 -0.20 3.68
CA ILE A 51 -15.82 -1.02 4.85
C ILE A 51 -16.98 -0.41 5.63
N ASP A 52 -18.06 -1.16 5.81
CA ASP A 52 -19.18 -0.78 6.67
C ASP A 52 -19.12 -1.59 7.98
N PHE A 53 -18.88 -0.89 9.09
CA PHE A 53 -18.89 -1.48 10.43
C PHE A 53 -20.30 -1.56 11.04
N GLY A 54 -21.31 -0.94 10.42
CA GLY A 54 -22.68 -0.90 10.92
C GLY A 54 -22.79 -0.21 12.29
N GLU A 55 -23.58 -0.79 13.18
CA GLU A 55 -23.73 -0.30 14.55
C GLU A 55 -22.54 -0.75 15.43
N VAL A 56 -21.76 0.22 15.89
CA VAL A 56 -20.54 -0.03 16.69
C VAL A 56 -20.79 0.30 18.16
N PRO A 57 -20.63 -0.66 19.09
CA PRO A 57 -20.73 -0.40 20.51
C PRO A 57 -19.53 0.40 21.00
N LEU A 58 -19.81 1.41 21.82
CA LEU A 58 -18.80 2.33 22.33
C LEU A 58 -17.75 1.60 23.17
N GLY A 59 -16.48 1.74 22.81
CA GLY A 59 -15.34 1.20 23.54
C GLY A 59 -15.13 -0.30 23.37
N PHE A 60 -15.84 -0.98 22.46
CA PHE A 60 -15.63 -2.38 22.13
C PHE A 60 -14.93 -2.51 20.78
N PRO A 61 -13.91 -3.38 20.64
CA PRO A 61 -13.25 -3.62 19.38
C PRO A 61 -14.17 -4.40 18.42
N ILE A 62 -14.34 -3.87 17.21
CA ILE A 62 -14.96 -4.59 16.09
C ILE A 62 -13.95 -4.71 14.97
N THR A 63 -13.74 -5.93 14.48
CA THR A 63 -12.81 -6.23 13.40
C THR A 63 -13.56 -6.61 12.13
N HIS A 64 -13.17 -5.97 11.02
CA HIS A 64 -13.58 -6.35 9.67
C HIS A 64 -12.37 -6.89 8.91
N TYR A 65 -12.59 -7.89 8.05
CA TYR A 65 -11.53 -8.51 7.25
C TYR A 65 -11.73 -8.16 5.78
N ILE A 66 -10.66 -7.70 5.13
CA ILE A 66 -10.64 -7.44 3.70
C ILE A 66 -9.41 -8.12 3.09
N SER A 67 -9.38 -8.32 1.79
CA SER A 67 -8.23 -8.88 1.08
C SER A 67 -7.65 -7.85 0.11
N VAL A 68 -6.34 -7.86 -0.06
CA VAL A 68 -5.64 -7.07 -1.07
C VAL A 68 -4.92 -8.01 -2.02
N HIS A 69 -5.23 -7.90 -3.30
CA HIS A 69 -4.66 -8.69 -4.37
C HIS A 69 -3.63 -7.90 -5.16
N ASN A 70 -2.49 -8.51 -5.44
CA ASN A 70 -1.47 -7.94 -6.31
C ASN A 70 -1.62 -8.47 -7.74
N GLU A 71 -2.13 -7.61 -8.63
CA GLU A 71 -2.28 -7.88 -10.07
C GLU A 71 -1.00 -7.54 -10.86
N SER A 72 0.03 -7.03 -10.18
CA SER A 72 1.30 -6.69 -10.78
C SER A 72 2.13 -7.94 -11.08
N PRO A 73 2.97 -7.91 -12.13
CA PRO A 73 3.95 -8.98 -12.39
C PRO A 73 5.16 -8.93 -11.45
N VAL A 74 5.21 -7.99 -10.50
CA VAL A 74 6.32 -7.77 -9.56
C VAL A 74 5.81 -7.79 -8.12
N THR A 75 6.67 -8.16 -7.18
CA THR A 75 6.39 -8.05 -5.74
C THR A 75 6.20 -6.57 -5.38
N VAL A 76 5.14 -6.27 -4.64
CA VAL A 76 4.78 -4.89 -4.27
C VAL A 76 4.89 -4.71 -2.76
N PRO A 77 5.81 -3.85 -2.26
CA PRO A 77 5.82 -3.44 -0.87
C PRO A 77 4.69 -2.46 -0.59
N PHE A 78 4.05 -2.60 0.58
CA PHE A 78 2.95 -1.74 0.99
C PHE A 78 3.11 -1.26 2.43
N VAL A 79 2.56 -0.08 2.71
CA VAL A 79 2.31 0.43 4.05
C VAL A 79 0.89 1.02 4.09
N PHE A 80 0.11 0.64 5.10
CA PHE A 80 -1.21 1.17 5.35
C PHE A 80 -1.16 2.42 6.22
N LYS A 81 -1.96 3.42 5.84
CA LYS A 81 -2.20 4.60 6.67
C LYS A 81 -3.68 4.90 6.73
N VAL A 82 -4.20 4.97 7.96
CA VAL A 82 -5.53 5.52 8.22
C VAL A 82 -5.42 7.04 8.16
N LEU A 83 -6.15 7.67 7.23
CA LEU A 83 -6.14 9.13 7.08
C LEU A 83 -7.12 9.77 8.05
N LYS A 84 -6.75 10.92 8.63
CA LYS A 84 -7.60 11.69 9.56
C LYS A 84 -8.01 10.92 10.83
N ASP A 85 -7.29 9.86 11.17
CA ASP A 85 -7.40 9.23 12.48
C ASP A 85 -6.71 10.10 13.55
N GLY A 86 -7.05 9.85 14.81
CA GLY A 86 -6.40 10.53 15.91
C GLY A 86 -5.00 10.01 16.24
N ILE A 87 -4.45 10.56 17.31
CA ILE A 87 -3.06 10.30 17.75
C ILE A 87 -3.01 9.67 19.14
N GLU A 88 -4.04 9.90 19.95
CA GLU A 88 -4.13 9.39 21.31
C GLU A 88 -4.71 7.97 21.28
N PRO A 89 -4.33 7.05 22.19
CA PRO A 89 -4.94 5.73 22.22
C PRO A 89 -6.47 5.82 22.40
N ALA A 90 -7.20 5.08 21.56
CA ALA A 90 -8.63 4.87 21.72
C ALA A 90 -8.97 4.44 23.15
N MET A 91 -10.17 4.78 23.60
CA MET A 91 -10.64 4.45 24.93
C MET A 91 -11.60 3.27 24.85
N THR A 92 -11.17 2.15 25.41
CA THR A 92 -12.04 0.98 25.57
C THR A 92 -13.05 1.20 26.69
N CYS A 93 -14.14 0.42 26.68
CA CYS A 93 -15.16 0.47 27.74
C CYS A 93 -14.59 0.11 29.13
N TRP A 94 -13.61 -0.79 29.19
CA TRP A 94 -12.91 -1.14 30.42
C TRP A 94 -12.01 -0.02 30.95
N GLU A 95 -11.34 0.71 30.07
CA GLU A 95 -10.48 1.84 30.46
C GLU A 95 -11.32 3.03 30.92
N ALA A 96 -12.41 3.33 30.21
CA ALA A 96 -13.36 4.36 30.60
C ALA A 96 -13.96 4.10 31.99
N ALA A 97 -14.22 2.83 32.34
CA ALA A 97 -14.72 2.47 33.66
C ALA A 97 -13.70 2.67 34.80
N LYS A 98 -12.40 2.71 34.48
CA LYS A 98 -11.30 2.80 35.46
C LYS A 98 -10.67 4.19 35.52
N SER A 99 -10.96 5.06 34.57
CA SER A 99 -10.24 6.31 34.37
C SER A 99 -11.17 7.43 33.93
N ASP A 100 -11.02 8.60 34.56
CA ASP A 100 -11.64 9.85 34.09
C ASP A 100 -10.83 10.53 32.95
N ARG A 101 -9.96 9.76 32.28
CA ARG A 101 -9.15 10.27 31.16
C ARG A 101 -10.07 10.78 30.05
N LYS A 102 -10.00 12.09 29.82
CA LYS A 102 -10.60 12.71 28.64
C LYS A 102 -9.66 12.53 27.47
N VAL A 103 -10.03 11.66 26.54
CA VAL A 103 -9.43 11.62 25.20
C VAL A 103 -10.01 12.79 24.42
N THR A 104 -9.21 13.40 23.55
CA THR A 104 -9.66 14.49 22.67
C THR A 104 -9.54 14.09 21.21
N LEU A 105 -8.48 13.38 20.85
CA LEU A 105 -8.19 12.96 19.48
C LEU A 105 -7.77 11.48 19.43
N PRO A 106 -8.72 10.54 19.65
CA PRO A 106 -8.47 9.11 19.69
C PRO A 106 -8.11 8.56 18.31
N LYS A 107 -7.11 7.70 18.29
CA LYS A 107 -6.72 6.82 17.20
C LYS A 107 -7.60 5.58 17.26
N GLU A 108 -8.73 5.63 16.56
CA GLU A 108 -9.82 4.65 16.69
C GLU A 108 -9.60 3.41 15.81
N PHE A 109 -8.75 3.51 14.78
CA PHE A 109 -8.54 2.43 13.82
C PHE A 109 -7.16 1.80 13.96
N THR A 110 -7.15 0.47 13.86
CA THR A 110 -5.95 -0.33 13.76
C THR A 110 -6.04 -1.26 12.57
N VAL A 111 -4.94 -1.40 11.83
CA VAL A 111 -4.86 -2.24 10.64
C VAL A 111 -3.72 -3.23 10.84
N SER A 112 -3.97 -4.50 10.54
CA SER A 112 -2.94 -5.55 10.61
C SER A 112 -3.05 -6.51 9.40
N PRO A 113 -1.94 -6.79 8.70
CA PRO A 113 -0.61 -6.16 8.85
C PRO A 113 -0.61 -4.67 8.43
N LEU A 114 0.22 -3.87 9.10
CA LEU A 114 0.38 -2.44 8.77
C LEU A 114 1.32 -2.23 7.57
N GLU A 115 2.28 -3.11 7.40
CA GLU A 115 3.27 -3.08 6.32
C GLU A 115 3.65 -4.51 5.90
N GLY A 116 4.18 -4.64 4.70
CA GLY A 116 4.63 -5.92 4.17
C GLY A 116 4.86 -5.88 2.68
N GLU A 117 4.91 -7.06 2.06
CA GLU A 117 5.07 -7.23 0.62
C GLU A 117 4.07 -8.26 0.11
N ILE A 118 3.56 -8.06 -1.11
CA ILE A 118 2.65 -9.00 -1.76
C ILE A 118 3.31 -9.48 -3.05
N GLU A 119 3.53 -10.78 -3.17
CA GLU A 119 4.08 -11.40 -4.38
C GLU A 119 3.14 -11.28 -5.59
N PRO A 120 3.65 -11.42 -6.83
CA PRO A 120 2.81 -11.38 -8.04
C PRO A 120 1.66 -12.38 -7.99
N ASN A 121 0.45 -11.93 -8.33
CA ASN A 121 -0.79 -12.73 -8.33
C ASN A 121 -1.12 -13.39 -6.98
N LYS A 122 -0.62 -12.84 -5.87
CA LYS A 122 -0.99 -13.26 -4.51
C LYS A 122 -1.91 -12.24 -3.85
N SER A 123 -2.60 -12.71 -2.82
CA SER A 123 -3.43 -11.87 -1.96
C SER A 123 -2.95 -11.97 -0.52
N ILE A 124 -3.21 -10.92 0.24
CA ILE A 124 -3.02 -10.88 1.68
C ILE A 124 -4.31 -10.43 2.35
N ASP A 125 -4.64 -11.07 3.47
CA ASP A 125 -5.79 -10.68 4.27
C ASP A 125 -5.38 -9.62 5.30
N LEU A 126 -6.20 -8.59 5.39
CA LEU A 126 -6.05 -7.48 6.31
C LEU A 126 -7.21 -7.50 7.30
N SER A 127 -6.88 -7.21 8.54
CA SER A 127 -7.86 -6.92 9.58
C SER A 127 -7.87 -5.43 9.86
N VAL A 128 -9.05 -4.82 9.83
CA VAL A 128 -9.29 -3.43 10.21
C VAL A 128 -10.16 -3.45 11.46
N CYS A 129 -9.59 -3.03 12.59
CA CYS A 129 -10.28 -2.99 13.87
C CYS A 129 -10.60 -1.56 14.27
N LEU A 130 -11.85 -1.31 14.64
CA LEU A 130 -12.38 -0.05 15.13
C LEU A 130 -12.71 -0.16 16.62
N ILE A 131 -12.23 0.80 17.40
CA ILE A 131 -12.65 1.05 18.79
C ILE A 131 -13.20 2.47 18.87
N ALA A 132 -14.53 2.59 18.80
CA ALA A 132 -15.20 3.89 18.89
C ALA A 132 -15.08 4.46 20.31
N SER A 133 -14.43 5.62 20.44
CA SER A 133 -14.23 6.33 21.71
C SER A 133 -15.30 7.39 21.97
N TYR A 134 -16.10 7.76 20.96
CA TYR A 134 -17.25 8.66 21.10
C TYR A 134 -18.49 8.15 20.36
N ARG A 135 -19.67 8.63 20.78
CA ARG A 135 -20.91 8.50 19.99
C ARG A 135 -20.90 9.50 18.83
N ARG A 136 -20.38 9.09 17.68
CA ARG A 136 -20.38 9.87 16.43
C ARG A 136 -20.51 8.95 15.22
N TYR A 137 -21.04 9.48 14.12
CA TYR A 137 -20.85 8.87 12.81
C TYR A 137 -19.40 9.13 12.36
N HIS A 138 -18.64 8.06 12.10
CA HIS A 138 -17.25 8.16 11.68
C HIS A 138 -17.13 7.73 10.20
N ALA A 139 -16.53 8.57 9.36
CA ALA A 139 -16.17 8.23 7.99
C ALA A 139 -14.69 8.55 7.76
N THR A 140 -13.90 7.53 7.47
CA THR A 140 -12.45 7.63 7.31
C THR A 140 -12.00 6.84 6.11
N PHE A 141 -10.89 7.29 5.51
CA PHE A 141 -10.31 6.68 4.33
C PHE A 141 -9.03 5.92 4.69
N LEU A 142 -8.97 4.66 4.27
CA LEU A 142 -7.75 3.87 4.28
C LEU A 142 -6.96 4.18 3.01
N LYS A 143 -5.68 4.52 3.16
CA LYS A 143 -4.77 4.73 2.03
C LYS A 143 -3.64 3.71 2.08
N ILE A 144 -3.45 2.97 0.98
CA ILE A 144 -2.20 2.26 0.73
C ILE A 144 -1.17 3.26 0.22
N ILE A 145 0.01 3.23 0.80
CA ILE A 145 1.19 3.84 0.23
C ILE A 145 2.04 2.69 -0.31
N SER A 146 2.04 2.52 -1.64
CA SER A 146 3.04 1.71 -2.32
C SER A 146 4.35 2.49 -2.28
N LEU A 147 5.43 1.87 -1.81
CA LEU A 147 6.75 2.49 -1.85
C LEU A 147 7.25 2.42 -3.30
N GLU A 148 7.27 3.55 -4.01
CA GLU A 148 7.93 3.64 -5.32
C GLU A 148 9.46 3.70 -5.13
N PHE A 149 10.20 2.98 -5.97
CA PHE A 149 11.65 3.04 -6.09
C PHE A 149 12.08 4.00 -7.21
#